data_AF-A0AA39PU08-F1
#
_entry.id   AF-A0AA39PU08-F1
#
_cell.length_a   1.000
_cell.length_b   1.000
_cell.length_c   1.000
_cell.angle_alpha   90.00
_cell.angle_beta   90.00
_cell.angle_gamma   90.00
#
_symmetry.space_group_name_H-M   'P 1'
#
loop_
_entity.id
_entity.type
_entity.pdbx_description
1 polymer ?
#
loop_
_entity_poly.entity_id
_entity_poly.type
_entity_poly.pdbx_seq_one_letter_code
_entity_poly.pdbx_strand_id
1 'polypeptide(L)'
;MLIPAGTKVLQLTFREAVAESFVPTRPFFWGGEILNDATRLYLLKRLEGLGVVVKVPEGEEREKQWAKVQAGLGKIEKWLPKDGFEFVMGSEPSFADAVLCAFLRFTRGILGRESREWKEMASWHDGRWDKVMDRFSQYE
;
A
#
# COMPACT_ATOMS: atom_id res chain seq x y z
N MET A 1 -0.96 15.65 -17.90
CA MET A 1 -2.28 14.96 -18.09
C MET A 1 -2.24 13.62 -17.36
N LEU A 2 -3.19 13.29 -16.46
CA LEU A 2 -3.07 12.09 -15.60
C LEU A 2 -3.13 10.74 -16.32
N ILE A 3 -3.90 10.66 -17.41
CA ILE A 3 -4.00 9.45 -18.25
C ILE A 3 -3.56 9.82 -19.66
N PRO A 4 -2.25 9.74 -19.98
CA PRO A 4 -1.78 10.00 -21.33
C PRO A 4 -2.41 9.08 -22.37
N ALA A 5 -2.55 9.59 -23.60
CA ALA A 5 -3.13 8.84 -24.71
C ALA A 5 -2.36 7.51 -24.92
N GLY A 6 -3.10 6.42 -25.14
CA GLY A 6 -2.52 5.08 -25.33
C GLY A 6 -2.13 4.33 -24.04
N THR A 7 -2.20 4.98 -22.86
CA THR A 7 -1.70 4.37 -21.60
C THR A 7 -2.78 3.75 -20.70
N LYS A 8 -4.06 3.93 -21.04
CA LYS A 8 -5.19 3.54 -20.18
C LYS A 8 -5.13 2.08 -19.69
N VAL A 9 -4.88 1.14 -20.59
CA VAL A 9 -4.80 -0.29 -20.24
C VAL A 9 -3.62 -0.55 -19.31
N LEU A 10 -2.44 0.01 -19.60
CA LEU A 10 -1.24 -0.17 -18.79
C LEU A 10 -1.41 0.39 -17.37
N GLN A 11 -2.03 1.56 -17.24
CA GLN A 11 -2.28 2.16 -15.93
C GLN A 11 -3.33 1.36 -15.12
N LEU A 12 -4.32 0.75 -15.78
CA LEU A 12 -5.26 -0.15 -15.12
C LEU A 12 -4.61 -1.45 -14.67
N THR A 13 -3.74 -2.05 -15.50
CA THR A 13 -2.98 -3.25 -15.11
C THR A 13 -1.99 -2.94 -13.99
N PHE A 14 -1.35 -1.77 -14.01
CA PHE A 14 -0.49 -1.32 -12.92
C PHE A 14 -1.28 -1.17 -11.62
N ARG A 15 -2.49 -0.58 -11.67
CA ARG A 15 -3.38 -0.49 -10.50
C ARG A 15 -3.69 -1.86 -9.90
N GLU A 16 -4.02 -2.86 -10.73
CA GLU A 16 -4.29 -4.21 -10.22
C GLU A 16 -3.05 -4.83 -9.58
N ALA A 17 -1.89 -4.67 -10.21
CA ALA A 17 -0.63 -5.18 -9.66
C ALA A 17 -0.24 -4.50 -8.33
N VAL A 18 -0.48 -3.19 -8.20
CA VAL A 18 -0.35 -2.48 -6.92
C VAL A 18 -1.33 -3.07 -5.91
N ALA A 19 -2.61 -3.13 -6.23
CA ALA A 19 -3.63 -3.64 -5.32
C ALA A 19 -3.30 -5.06 -4.81
N GLU A 20 -2.83 -5.95 -5.70
CA GLU A 20 -2.40 -7.31 -5.35
C GLU A 20 -1.18 -7.31 -4.42
N SER A 21 -0.19 -6.46 -4.68
CA SER A 21 1.03 -6.35 -3.88
C SER A 21 0.76 -5.87 -2.44
N PHE A 22 -0.34 -5.15 -2.22
CA PHE A 22 -0.80 -4.72 -0.90
C PHE A 22 -1.76 -5.69 -0.22
N VAL A 23 -2.25 -6.75 -0.89
CA VAL A 23 -3.12 -7.76 -0.23
C VAL A 23 -2.53 -8.30 1.08
N PRO A 24 -1.20 -8.57 1.18
CA PRO A 24 -0.61 -9.03 2.43
C PRO A 24 -0.74 -8.07 3.62
N THR A 25 -1.04 -6.78 3.42
CA THR A 25 -1.24 -5.83 4.52
C THR A 25 -2.61 -5.94 5.19
N ARG A 26 -3.60 -6.59 4.54
CA ARG A 26 -5.00 -6.68 5.02
C ARG A 26 -5.17 -7.20 6.45
N PRO A 27 -4.43 -8.24 6.92
CA PRO A 27 -4.59 -8.72 8.29
C PRO A 27 -4.25 -7.67 9.35
N PHE A 28 -3.34 -6.73 9.04
CA PHE A 28 -2.93 -5.66 9.95
C PHE A 28 -4.00 -4.56 10.10
N PHE A 29 -5.01 -4.51 9.22
CA PHE A 29 -6.10 -3.53 9.28
C PHE A 29 -6.92 -3.67 10.56
N TRP A 30 -6.97 -4.87 11.11
CA TRP A 30 -7.80 -5.23 12.25
C TRP A 30 -7.09 -5.08 13.59
N GLY A 31 -5.77 -4.85 13.57
CA GLY A 31 -4.95 -4.62 14.75
C GLY A 31 -4.96 -3.17 15.24
N GLY A 32 -5.45 -2.22 14.43
CA GLY A 32 -5.49 -0.80 14.79
C GLY A 32 -6.86 -0.30 15.25
N GLU A 33 -6.88 0.86 15.91
CA GLU A 33 -8.07 1.62 16.32
C GLU A 33 -8.49 2.67 15.28
N ILE A 34 -8.38 2.35 13.98
CA ILE A 34 -8.64 3.34 12.92
C ILE A 34 -10.14 3.48 12.61
N LEU A 35 -10.95 2.49 13.01
CA LEU A 35 -12.39 2.45 12.79
C LEU A 35 -13.13 2.72 14.09
N ASN A 36 -14.19 3.52 14.02
CA ASN A 36 -15.14 3.61 15.13
C ASN A 36 -15.85 2.26 15.36
N ASP A 37 -16.36 2.07 16.58
CA ASP A 37 -16.97 0.81 17.02
C ASP A 37 -18.11 0.34 16.11
N ALA A 38 -18.98 1.28 15.69
CA ALA A 38 -20.11 0.96 14.82
C ALA A 38 -19.67 0.40 13.46
N THR A 39 -18.66 1.04 12.85
CA THR A 39 -18.10 0.61 11.56
C THR A 39 -17.35 -0.71 11.69
N ARG A 40 -16.55 -0.85 12.76
CA ARG A 40 -15.83 -2.09 13.06
C ARG A 40 -16.81 -3.26 13.20
N LEU A 41 -17.88 -3.08 13.99
CA LEU A 41 -18.90 -4.11 14.19
C LEU A 41 -19.63 -4.47 12.90
N TYR A 42 -20.03 -3.48 12.10
CA TYR A 42 -20.66 -3.72 10.81
C TYR A 42 -19.78 -4.54 9.87
N LEU A 43 -18.49 -4.18 9.75
CA LEU A 43 -17.56 -4.90 8.86
C LEU A 43 -17.26 -6.31 9.36
N LEU A 44 -17.07 -6.50 10.67
CA LEU A 44 -16.85 -7.84 11.24
C LEU A 44 -18.04 -8.76 10.96
N LYS A 45 -19.28 -8.29 11.19
CA LYS A 45 -20.50 -9.05 10.85
C LYS A 45 -20.60 -9.39 9.37
N ARG A 46 -20.25 -8.43 8.50
CA ARG A 46 -20.26 -8.66 7.05
C ARG A 46 -19.24 -9.71 6.63
N LEU A 47 -18.04 -9.69 7.21
CA LEU A 47 -16.98 -10.67 6.92
C LEU A 47 -17.34 -12.05 7.45
N GLU A 48 -17.92 -12.13 8.65
CA GLU A 48 -18.45 -13.38 9.20
C GLU A 48 -19.52 -13.99 8.28
N GLY A 49 -20.45 -13.18 7.75
CA GLY A 49 -21.44 -13.62 6.78
C GLY A 49 -20.86 -14.10 5.44
N LEU A 50 -19.61 -13.75 5.13
CA LEU A 50 -18.85 -14.24 3.98
C LEU A 50 -17.92 -15.43 4.33
N GLY A 51 -17.97 -15.92 5.56
CA GLY A 51 -17.09 -17.00 6.05
C GLY A 51 -15.64 -16.57 6.26
N VAL A 52 -15.36 -15.27 6.35
CA VAL A 52 -14.02 -14.73 6.55
C VAL A 52 -13.73 -14.57 8.04
N VAL A 53 -12.78 -15.34 8.55
CA VAL A 53 -12.27 -15.17 9.92
C VAL A 53 -11.19 -14.11 9.93
N VAL A 54 -11.46 -13.01 10.62
CA VAL A 54 -10.48 -11.95 10.84
C VAL A 54 -9.53 -12.36 11.96
N LYS A 55 -8.25 -12.55 11.62
CA LYS A 55 -7.18 -12.82 12.59
C LYS A 55 -6.01 -11.86 12.33
N VAL A 56 -5.60 -11.16 13.39
CA VAL A 56 -4.35 -10.38 13.37
C VAL A 56 -3.20 -11.36 13.58
N PRO A 57 -2.19 -11.38 12.70
CA PRO A 57 -1.08 -12.31 12.84
C PRO A 57 -0.15 -11.88 14.00
N GLU A 58 0.35 -12.87 14.74
CA GLU A 58 1.21 -12.68 15.92
C GLU A 58 2.45 -13.59 15.83
N GLY A 59 3.51 -13.27 16.57
CA GLY A 59 4.75 -14.04 16.61
C GLY A 59 5.33 -14.31 15.21
N GLU A 60 5.74 -15.56 14.97
CA GLU A 60 6.33 -15.98 13.67
C GLU A 60 5.38 -15.77 12.48
N GLU A 61 4.07 -15.92 12.67
CA GLU A 61 3.11 -15.73 11.56
C GLU A 61 3.08 -14.26 11.14
N ARG A 62 3.23 -13.35 12.11
CA ARG A 62 3.35 -11.93 11.84
C ARG A 62 4.58 -11.62 11.01
N GLU A 63 5.73 -12.19 11.37
CA GLU A 63 6.99 -11.99 10.65
C GLU A 63 6.91 -12.53 9.21
N LYS A 64 6.38 -13.75 9.04
CA LYS A 64 6.14 -14.35 7.72
C LYS A 64 5.21 -13.49 6.88
N GLN A 65 4.13 -12.98 7.47
CA GLN A 65 3.19 -12.12 6.76
C GLN A 65 3.81 -10.77 6.40
N TRP A 66 4.64 -10.20 7.29
CA TRP A 66 5.34 -8.95 7.04
C TRP A 66 6.38 -9.07 5.92
N ALA A 67 7.11 -10.18 5.87
CA ALA A 67 8.02 -10.48 4.76
C ALA A 67 7.28 -10.54 3.40
N LYS A 68 6.03 -11.01 3.36
CA LYS A 68 5.20 -10.98 2.14
C LYS A 68 4.84 -9.55 1.73
N VAL A 69 4.62 -8.64 2.69
CA VAL A 69 4.38 -7.21 2.41
C VAL A 69 5.62 -6.60 1.74
N GLN A 70 6.79 -6.80 2.34
CA GLN A 70 8.06 -6.32 1.78
C GLN A 70 8.29 -6.89 0.37
N ALA A 71 8.08 -8.20 0.18
CA ALA A 71 8.24 -8.84 -1.12
C ALA A 71 7.25 -8.32 -2.18
N GLY A 72 6.01 -8.02 -1.79
CA GLY A 72 5.01 -7.40 -2.67
C GLY A 72 5.46 -6.03 -3.16
N LEU A 73 5.89 -5.17 -2.25
CA LEU A 73 6.47 -3.88 -2.58
C LEU A 73 7.73 -4.02 -3.46
N GLY A 74 8.58 -5.00 -3.17
CA GLY A 74 9.76 -5.32 -3.98
C GLY A 74 9.43 -5.78 -5.41
N LYS A 75 8.22 -6.29 -5.68
CA LYS A 75 7.77 -6.54 -7.08
C LYS A 75 7.50 -5.25 -7.82
N ILE A 76 6.81 -4.29 -7.18
CA ILE A 76 6.54 -2.98 -7.77
C ILE A 76 7.87 -2.24 -8.01
N GLU A 77 8.77 -2.29 -7.04
CA GLU A 77 10.08 -1.63 -7.09
C GLU A 77 10.85 -1.97 -8.36
N LYS A 78 10.84 -3.25 -8.77
CA LYS A 78 11.52 -3.74 -9.98
C LYS A 78 11.03 -3.10 -11.28
N TRP A 79 9.80 -2.58 -11.30
CA TRP A 79 9.22 -1.91 -12.46
C TRP A 79 9.48 -0.40 -12.45
N LEU A 80 9.92 0.14 -11.33
CA LEU A 80 10.18 1.57 -11.19
C LEU A 80 11.61 1.90 -11.62
N PRO A 81 11.85 3.13 -12.13
CA PRO A 81 13.19 3.59 -12.47
C PRO A 81 14.14 3.47 -11.27
N LYS A 82 15.34 2.95 -11.51
CA LYS A 82 16.36 2.70 -10.47
C LYS A 82 17.23 3.92 -10.18
N ASP A 83 17.43 4.77 -11.18
CA ASP A 83 18.28 5.95 -11.08
C ASP A 83 17.44 7.18 -10.72
N GLY A 84 17.56 7.64 -9.48
CA GLY A 84 16.80 8.77 -8.98
C GLY A 84 15.30 8.47 -8.80
N PHE A 85 14.52 9.52 -8.57
CA PHE A 85 13.06 9.43 -8.51
C PHE A 85 12.48 9.94 -9.82
N GLU A 86 11.71 9.08 -10.48
CA GLU A 86 10.91 9.40 -11.65
C GLU A 86 9.50 8.82 -11.45
N PHE A 87 8.48 9.49 -11.99
CA PHE A 87 7.11 8.98 -11.95
C PHE A 87 6.99 7.75 -12.86
N VAL A 88 5.95 6.93 -12.66
CA VAL A 88 5.71 5.70 -13.42
C VAL A 88 5.71 5.95 -14.93
N MET A 89 5.27 7.14 -15.36
CA MET A 89 5.18 7.54 -16.76
C MET A 89 6.26 8.55 -17.19
N GLY A 90 7.29 8.78 -16.37
CA GLY A 90 8.40 9.68 -16.67
C GLY A 90 8.40 10.95 -15.81
N SER A 91 8.48 12.11 -16.46
CA SER A 91 8.70 13.40 -15.79
C SER A 91 7.46 14.02 -15.13
N GLU A 92 6.25 13.65 -15.55
CA GLU A 92 4.99 14.16 -15.00
C GLU A 92 4.25 13.10 -14.17
N PRO A 93 3.54 13.49 -13.10
CA PRO A 93 2.70 12.57 -12.34
C PRO A 93 1.56 12.03 -13.19
N SER A 94 1.29 10.73 -13.04
CA SER A 94 0.20 10.03 -13.72
C SER A 94 -0.78 9.40 -12.74
N PHE A 95 -1.88 8.83 -13.25
CA PHE A 95 -2.82 8.08 -12.43
C PHE A 95 -2.17 6.86 -11.75
N ALA A 96 -1.19 6.21 -12.39
CA ALA A 96 -0.43 5.11 -11.80
C ALA A 96 0.32 5.52 -10.52
N ASP A 97 0.92 6.71 -10.51
CA ASP A 97 1.60 7.25 -9.33
C ASP A 97 0.62 7.57 -8.20
N ALA A 98 -0.52 8.17 -8.55
CA ALA A 98 -1.59 8.47 -7.61
C ALA A 98 -2.13 7.19 -6.95
N VAL A 99 -2.28 6.10 -7.72
CA VAL A 99 -2.65 4.79 -7.18
C VAL A 99 -1.62 4.28 -6.19
N LEU A 100 -0.33 4.27 -6.56
CA LEU A 100 0.73 3.79 -5.67
C LEU A 100 0.77 4.58 -4.36
N CYS A 101 0.71 5.91 -4.46
CA CYS A 101 0.64 6.79 -3.30
C CYS A 101 -0.60 6.53 -2.44
N ALA A 102 -1.78 6.35 -3.04
CA ALA A 102 -3.01 6.10 -2.29
C ALA A 102 -2.93 4.81 -1.45
N PHE A 103 -2.35 3.73 -1.98
CA PHE A 103 -2.17 2.48 -1.24
C PHE A 103 -1.12 2.61 -0.12
N LEU A 104 -0.02 3.32 -0.37
CA LEU A 104 0.98 3.63 0.66
C LEU A 104 0.38 4.50 1.78
N ARG A 105 -0.33 5.56 1.43
CA ARG A 105 -1.02 6.46 2.38
C ARG A 105 -2.02 5.69 3.23
N PHE A 106 -2.86 4.88 2.61
CA PHE A 106 -3.84 4.05 3.32
C PHE A 106 -3.15 3.10 4.31
N THR A 107 -2.08 2.44 3.87
CA THR A 107 -1.29 1.53 4.71
C THR A 107 -0.62 2.27 5.87
N ARG A 108 -0.04 3.45 5.63
CA ARG A 108 0.50 4.32 6.69
C ARG A 108 -0.56 4.73 7.71
N GLY A 109 -1.76 5.06 7.25
CA GLY A 109 -2.89 5.41 8.11
C GLY A 109 -3.29 4.25 9.03
N ILE A 110 -3.25 3.02 8.51
CA ILE A 110 -3.55 1.81 9.28
C ILE A 110 -2.46 1.49 10.30
N LEU A 111 -1.20 1.51 9.88
CA LEU A 111 -0.07 1.18 10.75
C LEU A 111 0.15 2.27 11.80
N GLY A 112 -0.25 3.51 11.49
CA GLY A 112 0.10 4.71 12.24
C GLY A 112 1.39 5.33 11.72
N ARG A 113 1.39 6.66 11.52
CA ARG A 113 2.50 7.41 10.91
C ARG A 113 3.82 7.25 11.66
N GLU A 114 3.76 7.19 12.99
CA GLU A 114 4.95 7.09 13.84
C GLU A 114 5.32 5.66 14.24
N SER A 115 4.56 4.67 13.74
CA SER A 115 4.78 3.27 14.07
C SER A 115 6.12 2.76 13.57
N ARG A 116 6.65 1.76 14.27
CA ARG A 116 7.87 1.05 13.85
C ARG A 116 7.67 0.42 12.47
N GLU A 117 6.49 -0.14 12.23
CA GLU A 117 6.09 -0.79 10.99
C GLU A 117 6.13 0.16 9.80
N TRP A 118 5.57 1.37 9.94
CA TRP A 118 5.65 2.35 8.86
C TRP A 118 7.10 2.81 8.62
N LYS A 119 7.85 3.10 9.68
CA LYS A 119 9.25 3.53 9.57
C LYS A 119 10.13 2.47 8.89
N GLU A 120 9.90 1.21 9.23
CA GLU A 120 10.55 0.08 8.57
C GLU A 120 10.16 0.00 7.09
N MET A 121 8.86 0.02 6.78
CA MET A 121 8.36 0.00 5.41
C MET A 121 8.95 1.15 4.58
N ALA A 122 8.92 2.38 5.10
CA ALA A 122 9.44 3.57 4.46
C ALA A 122 10.93 3.45 4.11
N SER A 123 11.71 2.73 4.92
CA SER A 123 13.15 2.49 4.70
C SER A 123 13.45 1.46 3.61
N TRP A 124 12.50 0.61 3.23
CA TRP A 124 12.73 -0.45 2.26
C TRP A 124 13.08 0.08 0.87
N HIS A 125 13.91 -0.70 0.18
CA HIS A 125 14.36 -0.44 -1.19
C HIS A 125 14.89 0.98 -1.36
N ASP A 126 15.93 1.30 -0.59
CA ASP A 126 16.64 2.59 -0.61
C ASP A 126 15.72 3.79 -0.33
N GLY A 127 14.77 3.60 0.60
CA GLY A 127 13.84 4.64 1.02
C GLY A 127 12.81 5.02 -0.04
N ARG A 128 12.57 4.16 -1.04
CA ARG A 128 11.72 4.51 -2.20
C ARG A 128 10.32 4.94 -1.79
N TRP A 129 9.72 4.25 -0.83
CA TRP A 129 8.33 4.49 -0.47
C TRP A 129 8.16 5.80 0.28
N ASP A 130 9.14 6.19 1.10
CA ASP A 130 9.18 7.51 1.73
C ASP A 130 9.28 8.62 0.68
N LYS A 131 10.18 8.46 -0.30
CA LYS A 131 10.31 9.39 -1.44
C LYS A 131 9.02 9.53 -2.23
N VAL A 132 8.28 8.44 -2.46
CA VAL A 132 6.94 8.50 -3.08
C VAL A 132 6.00 9.34 -2.22
N MET A 133 5.93 9.08 -0.91
CA MET A 133 5.06 9.85 -0.02
C MET A 133 5.42 11.34 0.03
N ASP A 134 6.70 11.68 0.06
CA ASP A 134 7.18 13.07 0.06
C ASP A 134 6.76 13.82 -1.20
N ARG A 135 6.87 13.18 -2.37
CA ARG A 135 6.47 13.77 -3.67
C ARG A 135 4.98 14.08 -3.75
N PHE A 136 4.16 13.32 -3.04
CA PHE A 136 2.72 13.47 -3.00
C PHE A 136 2.20 14.19 -1.74
N SER A 137 3.08 14.62 -0.83
CA SER A 137 2.73 15.24 0.45
C SER A 137 1.81 16.47 0.30
N GLN A 138 1.96 17.26 -0.77
CA GLN A 138 1.11 18.42 -1.06
C GLN A 138 -0.37 18.08 -1.34
N TYR A 139 -0.67 16.80 -1.59
CA TYR A 139 -2.01 16.31 -1.88
C TYR A 139 -2.61 15.50 -0.71
N GLU A 140 -1.94 15.47 0.45
CA GLU A 140 -2.41 14.79 1.66
C GLU A 140 -3.30 15.67 2.53
#